data_AF-A0A924TSJ1-F1
#
_entry.id   AF-A0A924TSJ1-F1
#
_cell.length_a   1.000
_cell.length_b   1.000
_cell.length_c   1.000
_cell.angle_alpha   90.00
_cell.angle_beta   90.00
_cell.angle_gamma   90.00
#
_symmetry.space_group_name_H-M   'P 1'
#
loop_
_entity.id
_entity.type
_entity.pdbx_description
1 polymer ?
#
loop_
_entity_poly.entity_id
_entity_poly.type
_entity_poly.pdbx_seq_one_letter_code
_entity_poly.pdbx_strand_id
1 'polypeptide(L)' 'MKSESTAAYEALLQFLYQAPIGLLQTTLDGEITMINPMSAQLLMPLAPTGNLSNLFDVL' A
#
# COMPACT_ATOMS: atom_id res chain seq x y z
N MET A 1 7.66 28.89 -9.61
CA MET A 1 8.62 27.94 -10.23
C MET A 1 8.63 26.69 -9.36
N LYS A 2 7.96 25.61 -9.78
CA LYS A 2 8.00 24.34 -9.02
C LYS A 2 9.44 23.83 -9.05
N SER A 3 10.00 23.49 -7.89
CA SER A 3 11.34 22.91 -7.83
C SER A 3 11.34 21.57 -8.56
N GLU A 4 12.43 21.24 -9.25
CA GLU A 4 12.59 19.99 -10.01
C GLU A 4 12.33 18.73 -9.15
N SER A 5 12.68 18.82 -7.86
CA SER A 5 12.39 17.79 -6.85
C SER A 5 10.89 17.56 -6.60
N THR A 6 10.06 18.62 -6.66
CA THR A 6 8.61 18.50 -6.49
C THR A 6 7.99 17.77 -7.68
N ALA A 7 8.47 18.05 -8.89
CA ALA A 7 7.98 17.39 -10.10
C ALA A 7 8.37 15.91 -10.14
N ALA A 8 9.60 15.56 -9.74
CA ALA A 8 10.05 14.18 -9.63
C ALA A 8 9.25 13.38 -8.58
N TYR A 9 8.93 14.00 -7.44
CA TYR A 9 8.08 13.40 -6.40
C TYR A 9 6.64 13.16 -6.88
N GLU A 10 6.03 14.14 -7.55
CA GLU A 10 4.70 13.98 -8.13
C GLU A 10 4.66 12.88 -9.20
N ALA A 11 5.68 12.79 -10.07
CA ALA A 11 5.78 11.75 -11.09
C ALA A 11 5.93 10.34 -10.49
N LEU A 12 6.74 10.21 -9.43
CA LEU A 12 6.87 8.94 -8.69
C LEU A 12 5.54 8.52 -8.07
N LEU A 13 4.82 9.45 -7.42
CA LEU A 13 3.49 9.16 -6.85
C LEU A 13 2.50 8.70 -7.92
N GLN A 14 2.43 9.40 -9.06
CA GLN A 14 1.56 9.03 -10.18
C GLN A 14 1.91 7.64 -10.73
N PHE A 15 3.21 7.33 -10.85
CA PHE A 15 3.66 6.00 -11.26
C PHE A 15 3.27 4.92 -10.24
N LEU A 16 3.44 5.17 -8.94
CA LEU A 16 3.02 4.22 -7.89
C LEU A 16 1.50 4.03 -7.86
N TYR A 17 0.71 5.05 -8.19
CA TYR A 17 -0.75 4.94 -8.30
C TYR A 17 -1.21 4.23 -9.59
N GLN A 18 -0.43 4.28 -10.67
CA GLN A 18 -0.73 3.60 -11.93
C GLN A 18 -0.14 2.18 -12.02
N ALA A 19 0.87 1.87 -11.21
CA ALA A 19 1.48 0.56 -11.17
C ALA A 19 0.46 -0.47 -10.63
N PRO A 20 0.30 -1.64 -11.28
CA PRO A 20 -0.59 -2.71 -10.82
C PRO A 20 0.06 -3.48 -9.65
N ILE A 21 0.67 -2.77 -8.70
CA ILE A 21 1.47 -3.35 -7.62
C ILE A 21 0.83 -2.98 -6.29
N GLY A 22 0.61 -4.00 -5.47
CA GLY A 22 0.26 -3.82 -4.07
C GLY A 22 1.46 -3.29 -3.29
N LEU A 23 1.31 -2.14 -2.64
CA LEU A 23 2.24 -1.65 -1.63
C LEU A 23 1.64 -1.90 -0.24
N LEU A 24 2.45 -2.51 0.62
CA LEU A 24 2.12 -2.81 1.99
C LEU A 24 3.40 -2.69 2.82
N GLN A 25 3.31 -1.95 3.92
CA GLN A 25 4.36 -1.84 4.90
C GLN A 25 3.84 -2.43 6.21
N THR A 26 4.66 -3.29 6.81
CA THR A 26 4.36 -3.87 8.11
C THR A 26 5.51 -3.65 9.09
N THR A 27 5.17 -3.76 10.36
CA THR A 27 6.14 -4.10 11.40
C THR A 27 6.58 -5.57 11.28
N LEU A 28 7.52 -5.99 12.12
CA LEU A 28 8.01 -7.38 12.14
C LEU A 28 6.96 -8.37 12.66
N ASP A 29 6.05 -7.92 13.52
CA ASP A 29 4.92 -8.68 14.04
C ASP A 29 3.68 -8.62 13.13
N GLY A 30 3.81 -8.05 11.92
CA GLY A 30 2.80 -8.09 10.88
C GLY A 30 1.78 -6.97 10.93
N GLU A 31 1.85 -6.04 11.89
CA GLU A 31 0.97 -4.87 11.95
C GLU A 31 1.14 -4.02 10.69
N ILE A 32 0.03 -3.76 10.00
CA ILE A 32 0.02 -3.00 8.75
C ILE A 32 0.06 -1.50 9.09
N THR A 33 1.19 -0.85 8.80
CA THR A 33 1.38 0.58 9.05
C THR A 33 1.01 1.45 7.86
N MET A 34 1.08 0.89 6.64
CA MET A 34 0.63 1.54 5.42
C MET A 34 0.21 0.50 4.38
N ILE A 35 -0.89 0.77 3.70
CA ILE A 35 -1.40 -0.09 2.62
C ILE A 35 -2.01 0.79 1.52
N ASN A 36 -1.72 0.48 0.26
CA ASN A 36 -2.37 1.15 -0.87
C ASN A 36 -3.69 0.42 -1.26
N PRO A 37 -4.59 1.09 -2.03
CA PRO A 37 -5.85 0.47 -2.43
C PRO A 37 -5.72 -0.82 -3.25
N MET A 38 -4.63 -0.99 -4.02
CA MET A 38 -4.39 -2.21 -4.79
C MET A 38 -4.12 -3.41 -3.87
N SER A 39 -3.21 -3.26 -2.89
CA SER A 39 -2.97 -4.28 -1.84
C SER A 39 -4.23 -4.61 -1.07
N ALA A 40 -4.99 -3.59 -0.67
CA ALA A 40 -6.23 -3.81 0.07
C ALA A 40 -7.23 -4.64 -0.74
N GLN A 41 -7.42 -4.34 -2.03
CA GLN A 41 -8.28 -5.12 -2.92
C GLN A 41 -7.83 -6.57 -3.08
N LEU A 42 -6.52 -6.82 -3.11
CA LEU A 42 -5.96 -8.18 -3.21
C LEU A 42 -6.10 -8.97 -1.89
N LEU A 43 -5.96 -8.31 -0.74
CA LEU A 43 -5.95 -8.96 0.57
C LEU A 43 -7.34 -9.08 1.23
N MET A 44 -8.26 -8.15 0.96
CA MET A 44 -9.63 -8.18 1.53
C MET A 44 -10.38 -9.50 1.31
N PRO A 45 -10.32 -10.16 0.13
CA PRO A 45 -10.96 -11.46 -0.06
C PRO A 45 -10.39 -12.59 0.81
N LEU A 46 -9.16 -12.43 1.30
CA LEU A 46 -8.48 -13.39 2.16
C LEU A 46 -8.69 -13.08 3.64
N ALA A 47 -9.01 -11.83 3.98
CA ALA A 47 -9.21 -11.36 5.35
C ALA A 47 -10.51 -11.94 5.94
N PRO A 48 -10.45 -12.94 6.85
CA PRO A 48 -11.65 -13.69 7.26
C PRO A 48 -12.71 -12.82 7.95
N THR A 49 -12.26 -11.75 8.61
CA THR A 49 -13.08 -10.79 9.36
C THR A 49 -13.24 -9.45 8.65
N GLY A 50 -12.70 -9.31 7.43
CA GLY A 50 -12.62 -8.03 6.72
C GLY A 50 -11.69 -7.01 7.38
N ASN A 51 -10.84 -7.45 8.32
CA ASN A 51 -9.86 -6.61 9.00
C ASN A 51 -8.47 -6.75 8.37
N LEU A 52 -7.87 -5.63 7.97
CA LEU A 52 -6.49 -5.55 7.46
C LEU A 52 -5.58 -4.79 8.44
N SER A 53 -5.70 -5.07 9.75
CA SER A 53 -4.83 -4.49 10.77
C SER A 53 -3.49 -5.24 10.88
N ASN A 54 -3.48 -6.55 10.65
CA ASN A 54 -2.27 -7.37 10.70
C ASN A 54 -2.26 -8.34 9.51
N LEU A 55 -1.14 -8.43 8.81
CA LEU A 55 -0.98 -9.31 7.64
C LEU A 55 -1.08 -10.80 8.01
N PHE A 56 -0.61 -11.19 9.19
CA PHE A 56 -0.64 -12.58 9.66
C PHE A 56 -2.04 -13.06 10.02
N ASP A 57 -3.00 -12.15 10.24
CA ASP A 57 -4.40 -12.52 10.44
C ASP A 57 -5.10 -12.87 9.11
N VAL A 58 -4.44 -12.57 7.98
CA VAL A 58 -4.95 -12.75 6.61
C VAL A 58 -4.33 -13.96 5.92
N LEU A 59 -3.14 -14.41 6.34
CA LEU A 59 -2.35 -15.50 5.74
C LEU A 59 -2.28 -16.73 6.66
#